data_AF-A0A011V4B1-F1
#
_entry.id   AF-A0A011V4B1-F1
#
_cell.length_a   1.000
_cell.length_b   1.000
_cell.length_c   1.000
_cell.angle_alpha   90.00
_cell.angle_beta   90.00
_cell.angle_gamma   90.00
#
_symmetry.space_group_name_H-M   'P 1'
#
loop_
_entity.id
_entity.type
_entity.pdbx_description
1 polymer ?
#
loop_
_entity_poly.entity_id
_entity_poly.type
_entity_poly.pdbx_seq_one_letter_code
_entity_poly.pdbx_strand_id
1 'polypeptide(L)'
;MADVNQDVGTMGAQGTVNMSVQMMTDALNAIKAYKEAIETAFGNLNTQYANVTANFTGDAANGLQDFYEKKIEAMLKQESGSVYQLLNALQGFCEAARDQIPGDSGVDNELGKVNRQ
;
A
#
# COMPACT_ATOMS: atom_id res chain seq x y z
N MET A 1 31.12 -42.04 4.39
CA MET A 1 29.80 -42.11 5.03
C MET A 1 29.79 -40.98 6.05
N ALA A 2 29.36 -39.77 5.66
CA ALA A 2 27.97 -39.29 5.71
C ALA A 2 27.43 -39.43 7.15
N ASP A 3 27.13 -38.36 7.87
CA ASP A 3 26.11 -37.40 7.47
C ASP A 3 26.41 -35.96 7.93
N VAL A 4 26.24 -35.04 6.99
CA VAL A 4 26.10 -33.61 7.21
C VAL A 4 24.60 -33.41 7.42
N ASN A 5 24.14 -33.09 8.63
CA ASN A 5 22.78 -32.56 8.74
C ASN A 5 22.68 -31.43 9.77
N GLN A 6 22.88 -30.25 9.20
CA GLN A 6 22.13 -29.02 9.39
C GLN A 6 21.77 -28.64 10.82
N ASP A 7 22.58 -27.71 11.33
CA ASP A 7 22.15 -26.46 11.93
C ASP A 7 20.63 -26.25 11.85
N VAL A 8 19.93 -26.64 12.92
CA VAL A 8 18.51 -26.36 13.11
C VAL A 8 18.41 -24.87 13.45
N GLY A 9 18.62 -24.05 12.43
CA GLY A 9 18.60 -22.60 12.51
C GLY A 9 17.22 -22.14 13.03
N THR A 10 17.17 -21.88 14.33
CA THR A 10 16.36 -20.84 14.99
C THR A 10 15.02 -20.52 14.31
N MET A 11 14.05 -21.43 14.34
CA MET A 11 12.64 -21.07 14.12
C MET A 11 11.95 -20.54 15.40
N GLY A 12 12.70 -20.34 16.49
CA GLY A 12 12.18 -19.86 17.78
C GLY A 12 12.56 -18.43 18.16
N ALA A 13 13.26 -17.68 17.30
CA ALA A 13 13.80 -16.36 17.67
C ALA A 13 13.60 -15.25 16.61
N GLN A 14 12.77 -15.47 15.59
CA GLN A 14 12.22 -14.37 14.79
C GLN A 14 10.92 -13.96 15.46
N GLY A 15 10.90 -12.77 16.08
CA GLY A 15 9.74 -12.27 16.81
C GLY A 15 8.48 -12.47 15.98
N THR A 16 7.55 -13.27 16.50
CA THR A 16 6.28 -13.57 15.84
C THR A 16 5.57 -12.24 15.60
N VAL A 17 5.57 -11.77 14.36
CA VAL A 17 4.71 -10.65 13.98
C VAL A 17 3.31 -11.23 13.92
N ASN A 18 2.51 -10.98 14.96
CA ASN A 18 1.09 -11.35 15.03
C ASN A 18 0.28 -10.49 14.03
N MET A 19 0.51 -10.68 12.73
CA MET A 19 -0.33 -10.13 11.67
C MET A 19 -1.43 -11.13 11.36
N SER A 20 -2.69 -10.70 11.50
CA SER A 20 -3.84 -11.51 11.11
C SER A 20 -4.32 -11.14 9.71
N VAL A 21 -5.06 -12.06 9.08
CA VAL A 21 -5.79 -11.79 7.82
C VAL A 21 -6.70 -10.57 7.97
N GLN A 22 -7.30 -10.38 9.15
CA GLN A 22 -8.14 -9.22 9.44
C GLN A 22 -7.35 -7.91 9.41
N MET A 23 -6.16 -7.86 10.02
CA MET A 23 -5.32 -6.65 9.99
C MET A 23 -4.93 -6.24 8.57
N MET A 24 -4.60 -7.21 7.71
CA MET A 24 -4.30 -6.94 6.30
C MET A 24 -5.55 -6.50 5.52
N THR A 25 -6.70 -7.10 5.82
CA THR A 25 -7.99 -6.69 5.23
C THR A 25 -8.36 -5.26 5.62
N ASP A 26 -8.17 -4.88 6.89
CA ASP A 26 -8.41 -3.53 7.38
C ASP A 26 -7.45 -2.53 6.74
N ALA A 27 -6.18 -2.90 6.57
CA ALA A 27 -5.20 -2.08 5.87
C ALA A 27 -5.60 -1.85 4.39
N LEU A 28 -6.06 -2.89 3.69
CA LEU A 28 -6.56 -2.77 2.31
C LEU A 28 -7.77 -1.83 2.22
N ASN A 29 -8.70 -1.94 3.17
CA ASN A 29 -9.85 -1.04 3.25
C ASN A 29 -9.43 0.42 3.50
N ALA A 30 -8.45 0.64 4.39
CA ALA A 30 -7.91 1.97 4.66
C ALA A 30 -7.23 2.56 3.41
N ILE A 31 -6.44 1.76 2.69
CA ILE A 31 -5.80 2.18 1.42
C ILE A 31 -6.86 2.59 0.40
N LYS A 32 -7.96 1.82 0.27
CA LYS A 32 -9.07 2.18 -0.61
C LYS A 32 -9.71 3.51 -0.21
N ALA A 33 -10.00 3.69 1.09
CA ALA A 33 -10.57 4.94 1.60
C ALA A 33 -9.65 6.15 1.34
N TYR A 34 -8.32 5.98 1.46
CA TYR A 34 -7.37 7.04 1.12
C TYR A 34 -7.39 7.39 -0.37
N LYS A 35 -7.48 6.40 -1.26
CA LYS A 35 -7.61 6.66 -2.71
C LYS A 35 -8.87 7.49 -3.01
N GLU A 36 -10.03 7.10 -2.47
CA GLU A 36 -11.29 7.83 -2.66
C GLU A 36 -11.24 9.27 -2.09
N ALA A 37 -10.62 9.44 -0.92
CA ALA A 37 -10.44 10.76 -0.32
C ALA A 37 -9.52 11.67 -1.16
N ILE A 38 -8.45 11.11 -1.73
CA ILE A 38 -7.55 11.84 -2.64
C ILE A 38 -8.29 12.26 -3.91
N GLU A 39 -9.09 11.37 -4.51
CA GLU A 39 -9.89 11.69 -5.71
C GLU A 39 -10.85 12.86 -5.44
N THR A 40 -11.54 12.79 -4.31
CA THR A 40 -12.47 13.86 -3.88
C THR A 40 -11.74 15.18 -3.67
N ALA A 41 -10.63 15.16 -2.92
CA ALA A 41 -9.84 16.34 -2.63
C ALA A 41 -9.24 16.95 -3.92
N PHE A 42 -8.72 16.10 -4.82
CA PHE A 42 -8.14 16.55 -6.07
C PHE A 42 -9.18 17.11 -7.04
N GLY A 43 -10.38 16.51 -7.11
CA GLY A 43 -11.51 17.08 -7.87
C GLY A 43 -11.95 18.45 -7.35
N ASN A 44 -12.03 18.62 -6.02
CA ASN A 44 -12.31 19.92 -5.41
C ASN A 44 -11.21 20.94 -5.72
N LEU A 45 -9.95 20.52 -5.64
CA LEU A 45 -8.81 21.37 -5.96
C LEU A 45 -8.80 21.80 -7.43
N ASN A 46 -9.08 20.90 -8.37
CA ASN A 46 -9.24 21.22 -9.79
C ASN A 46 -10.31 22.29 -10.02
N THR A 47 -11.44 22.18 -9.30
CA THR A 47 -12.53 23.17 -9.37
C THR A 47 -12.08 24.53 -8.86
N GLN A 48 -11.38 24.58 -7.72
CA GLN A 48 -10.88 25.84 -7.17
C GLN A 48 -9.78 26.45 -8.05
N TYR A 49 -8.88 25.64 -8.58
CA TYR A 49 -7.86 26.06 -9.53
C TYR A 49 -8.50 26.73 -10.75
N ALA A 50 -9.48 26.08 -11.39
CA ALA A 50 -10.20 26.64 -12.54
C ALA A 50 -10.87 27.99 -12.23
N ASN A 51 -11.50 28.11 -11.05
CA ASN A 51 -12.14 29.36 -10.61
C ASN A 51 -11.14 30.51 -10.42
N VAL A 52 -9.97 30.21 -9.83
CA VAL A 52 -8.91 31.20 -9.62
C VAL A 52 -8.31 31.61 -10.96
N THR A 53 -7.94 30.66 -11.82
CA THR A 53 -7.28 30.95 -13.09
C THR A 53 -8.17 31.67 -14.10
N ALA A 54 -9.49 31.50 -14.03
CA ALA A 54 -10.43 32.21 -14.90
C ALA A 54 -10.31 33.74 -14.82
N ASN A 55 -9.80 34.28 -13.71
CA ASN A 55 -9.66 35.71 -13.46
C ASN A 55 -8.19 36.15 -13.30
N PHE A 56 -7.23 35.26 -13.55
CA PHE A 56 -5.81 35.49 -13.29
C PHE A 56 -5.05 35.59 -14.62
N THR A 57 -4.25 36.64 -14.80
CA THR A 57 -3.44 36.86 -16.01
C THR A 57 -2.04 37.34 -15.68
N GLY A 58 -1.11 37.24 -16.65
CA GLY A 58 0.29 37.63 -16.50
C GLY A 58 1.17 36.56 -15.86
N ASP A 59 2.40 36.92 -15.51
CA ASP A 59 3.44 35.99 -15.06
C ASP A 59 3.06 35.19 -13.80
N ALA A 60 2.26 35.78 -12.92
CA ALA A 60 1.75 35.10 -11.73
C ALA A 60 0.78 33.95 -12.08
N ALA A 61 -0.04 34.11 -13.12
CA ALA A 61 -0.92 33.06 -13.62
C ALA A 61 -0.14 31.92 -14.27
N ASN A 62 0.88 32.26 -15.06
CA ASN A 62 1.78 31.26 -15.65
C ASN A 62 2.52 30.47 -14.56
N GLY A 63 3.02 31.15 -13.52
CA GLY A 63 3.70 30.50 -12.39
C GLY A 63 2.77 29.57 -11.59
N LEU A 64 1.52 29.97 -11.38
CA LEU A 64 0.52 29.12 -10.72
C LEU A 64 0.18 27.88 -11.56
N GLN A 65 0.00 28.05 -12.87
CA GLN A 65 -0.24 26.93 -13.78
C GLN A 65 0.94 25.94 -13.77
N ASP A 66 2.15 26.45 -13.90
CA ASP A 66 3.37 25.65 -13.86
C ASP A 66 3.50 24.87 -12.55
N PHE A 67 3.21 25.52 -11.42
CA PHE A 67 3.21 24.85 -10.12
C PHE A 67 2.13 23.76 -10.05
N TYR A 68 0.91 24.07 -10.49
CA TYR A 68 -0.22 23.16 -10.45
C TYR A 68 0.06 21.88 -11.25
N GLU A 69 0.43 22.03 -12.52
CA GLU A 69 0.66 20.90 -13.42
C GLU A 69 1.89 20.07 -12.99
N LYS A 70 3.02 20.74 -12.70
CA LYS A 70 4.31 20.05 -12.46
C LYS A 70 4.43 19.47 -11.05
N LYS A 71 3.66 19.96 -10.08
CA LYS A 71 3.76 19.53 -8.68
C LYS A 71 2.50 18.85 -8.18
N ILE A 72 1.34 19.46 -8.36
CA ILE A 72 0.09 18.96 -7.79
C ILE A 72 -0.46 17.84 -8.66
N GLU A 73 -0.76 18.13 -9.92
CA GLU A 73 -1.32 17.12 -10.84
C GLU A 73 -0.34 15.96 -11.00
N ALA A 74 0.94 16.21 -11.26
CA ALA A 74 1.94 15.15 -11.38
C ALA A 74 2.02 14.21 -10.15
N MET A 75 1.73 14.71 -8.95
CA MET A 75 1.76 13.91 -7.71
C MET A 75 0.46 13.14 -7.45
N LEU A 76 -0.68 13.76 -7.76
CA LEU A 76 -2.02 13.29 -7.42
C LEU A 76 -2.76 12.66 -8.60
N LYS A 77 -2.17 12.67 -9.80
CA LYS A 77 -2.75 12.02 -10.96
C LYS A 77 -3.00 10.55 -10.68
N GLN A 78 -4.22 10.13 -10.93
CA GLN A 78 -4.64 8.76 -10.73
C GLN A 78 -3.69 7.80 -11.44
N GLU A 79 -3.36 6.69 -10.78
CA GLU A 79 -2.51 5.57 -11.24
C GLU A 79 -1.02 5.88 -11.47
N SER A 80 -0.68 7.09 -11.90
CA SER A 80 0.68 7.47 -12.32
C SER A 80 1.39 8.43 -11.36
N GLY A 81 0.63 9.16 -10.55
CA GLY A 81 1.17 10.06 -9.55
C GLY A 81 1.87 9.30 -8.43
N SER A 82 2.92 9.90 -7.88
CA SER A 82 3.76 9.26 -6.85
C SER A 82 2.96 8.80 -5.63
N VAL A 83 1.88 9.50 -5.27
CA VAL A 83 0.99 9.09 -4.16
C VAL A 83 0.21 7.82 -4.51
N TYR A 84 -0.31 7.71 -5.73
CA TYR A 84 -0.98 6.49 -6.18
C TYR A 84 -0.02 5.31 -6.30
N GLN A 85 1.20 5.56 -6.78
CA GLN A 85 2.24 4.52 -6.83
C GLN A 85 2.57 4.00 -5.43
N LEU A 86 2.70 4.88 -4.44
CA LEU A 86 2.90 4.49 -3.04
C LEU A 86 1.73 3.66 -2.51
N LEU A 87 0.49 4.12 -2.72
CA LEU A 87 -0.71 3.40 -2.27
C LEU A 87 -0.85 2.03 -2.95
N ASN A 88 -0.48 1.91 -4.22
CA ASN A 88 -0.47 0.65 -4.96
C ASN A 88 0.62 -0.30 -4.43
N ALA A 89 1.81 0.21 -4.12
CA ALA A 89 2.87 -0.59 -3.52
C ALA A 89 2.46 -1.10 -2.12
N LEU A 90 1.84 -0.26 -1.30
CA LEU A 90 1.29 -0.66 0.00
C LEU A 90 0.17 -1.70 -0.14
N GLN A 91 -0.70 -1.54 -1.13
CA GLN A 91 -1.75 -2.50 -1.43
C GLN A 91 -1.14 -3.86 -1.79
N GLY A 92 -0.17 -3.89 -2.71
CA GLY A 92 0.52 -5.12 -3.10
C GLY A 92 1.26 -5.79 -1.94
N PHE A 93 1.86 -5.01 -1.03
CA PHE A 93 2.44 -5.54 0.21
C PHE A 93 1.37 -6.21 1.10
N CYS A 94 0.24 -5.54 1.32
CA CYS A 94 -0.84 -6.08 2.16
C CYS A 94 -1.47 -7.34 1.55
N GLU A 95 -1.66 -7.38 0.22
CA GLU A 95 -2.13 -8.55 -0.50
C GLU A 95 -1.15 -9.72 -0.37
N ALA A 96 0.14 -9.49 -0.67
CA ALA A 96 1.17 -10.52 -0.56
C ALA A 96 1.35 -11.04 0.88
N ALA A 97 1.29 -10.15 1.87
CA ALA A 97 1.38 -10.51 3.28
C ALA A 97 0.16 -11.33 3.71
N ARG A 98 -1.05 -10.93 3.33
CA ARG A 98 -2.29 -11.66 3.62
C ARG A 98 -2.26 -13.07 3.04
N ASP A 99 -1.81 -13.22 1.80
CA ASP A 99 -1.80 -14.50 1.09
C ASP A 99 -0.76 -15.49 1.68
N GLN A 100 0.24 -15.00 2.41
CA GLN A 100 1.20 -15.83 3.14
C GLN A 100 0.72 -16.24 4.54
N ILE A 101 -0.33 -15.62 5.08
CA ILE A 101 -0.88 -16.03 6.38
C ILE A 101 -1.63 -17.35 6.16
N PRO A 102 -1.20 -18.46 6.79
CA PRO A 102 -1.92 -19.72 6.70
C PRO A 102 -3.34 -19.50 7.23
N GLY A 103 -4.37 -19.92 6.48
CA GLY A 103 -5.75 -19.93 6.99
C GLY A 103 -5.90 -20.89 8.19
N ASP A 104 -7.12 -21.16 8.63
CA ASP A 104 -7.42 -22.14 9.71
C ASP A 104 -6.83 -23.56 9.49
N SER A 105 -6.33 -23.83 8.29
CA SER A 105 -5.54 -25.02 7.94
C SER A 105 -4.03 -24.74 8.00
N GLY A 106 -3.57 -24.15 9.10
CA GLY A 106 -2.15 -23.82 9.27
C GLY A 106 -1.27 -25.06 9.14
N VAL A 107 -0.07 -24.88 8.57
CA VAL A 107 0.99 -25.90 8.45
C VAL A 107 1.27 -26.58 9.81
N ASP A 108 0.98 -25.89 10.91
CA ASP A 108 1.04 -26.39 12.29
C ASP A 108 0.10 -27.59 12.56
N ASN A 109 -1.11 -27.58 11.97
CA ASN A 109 -2.06 -28.69 12.06
C ASN A 109 -1.61 -29.90 11.23
N GLU A 110 -0.84 -29.69 10.16
CA GLU A 110 -0.25 -30.77 9.37
C GLU A 110 1.03 -31.31 10.01
N LEU A 111 1.92 -30.45 10.51
CA LEU A 111 3.13 -30.84 11.26
C LEU A 111 2.79 -31.57 12.57
N GLY A 112 1.74 -31.16 13.27
CA GLY A 112 1.21 -31.87 14.44
C GLY A 112 0.58 -33.22 14.13
N LYS A 113 0.22 -33.51 12.87
CA LYS A 113 -0.23 -34.86 12.45
C LYS A 113 0.96 -35.76 12.10
N VAL A 114 2.01 -35.21 11.48
CA VAL A 114 3.22 -35.97 11.13
C VAL A 114 4.08 -36.29 12.37
N ASN A 115 4.17 -35.39 13.35
CA ASN A 115 4.89 -35.63 14.60
C ASN A 115 4.19 -36.58 15.59
N ARG A 116 3.00 -37.09 15.25
CA ARG A 116 2.25 -38.09 16.04
C ARG A 116 2.28 -39.50 15.42
N GLN A 117 3.08 -39.70 14.37
CA GLN A 117 3.42 -41.01 13.80
C GLN A 117 4.78 -41.47 14.35
#